data_AF-A0A8S3HXV2-F1
#
_entry.id   AF-A0A8S3HXV2-F1
#
_cell.length_a   1.000
_cell.length_b   1.000
_cell.length_c   1.000
_cell.angle_alpha   90.00
_cell.angle_beta   90.00
_cell.angle_gamma   90.00
#
_symmetry.space_group_name_H-M   'P 1'
#
loop_
_entity.id
_entity.type
_entity.pdbx_description
1 polymer ?
#
loop_
_entity_poly.entity_id
_entity_poly.type
_entity_poly.pdbx_seq_one_letter_code
_entity_poly.pdbx_strand_id
1 'polypeptide(L)'
;PELVKQEIQRTIASADNIKQIHYAYERKSNDFRFTVTDLIEYNTALELGRISICNRWLTLTPFLTGYRMTFCTKCWKIGHVREQYKASLQLCRVCLDETSKKEEHNCNKIQKCAQCGGEHHSLHGLCHVIQQYRSELKEDVNKALESGKLHRNDYTNQQNVFSMKDQDFPPLGESKKPRQAIWNHVQTEVRTDDSLCSKTLLLINENMVAMHNSNIRIEEKLEKLDTKLNQTALDTELHQTTIIKLIEHVHLLIQYTIWPVTQQINPALLNCASGLQSAYDKLVELKTNVCKDYKIRRKRADSPPMQNISPSTAEEINTGKILNMKQS
;
A
#
# COMPACT_ATOMS: atom_id res chain seq x y z
N PRO A 1 -23.99 -3.28 -6.94
CA PRO A 1 -23.14 -4.03 -5.98
C PRO A 1 -22.88 -5.48 -6.40
N GLU A 2 -23.93 -6.24 -6.75
CA GLU A 2 -23.78 -7.67 -7.03
C GLU A 2 -23.02 -7.97 -8.34
N LEU A 3 -23.23 -7.16 -9.39
CA LEU A 3 -22.44 -7.26 -10.63
C LEU A 3 -20.94 -7.03 -10.39
N VAL A 4 -20.59 -6.00 -9.61
CA VAL A 4 -19.20 -5.71 -9.23
C VAL A 4 -18.58 -6.89 -8.48
N LYS A 5 -19.36 -7.51 -7.59
CA LYS A 5 -18.93 -8.68 -6.82
C LYS A 5 -18.61 -9.86 -7.75
N GLN A 6 -19.50 -10.17 -8.69
CA GLN A 6 -19.30 -11.25 -9.67
C GLN A 6 -18.09 -11.01 -10.56
N GLU A 7 -17.87 -9.78 -11.02
CA GLU A 7 -16.71 -9.45 -11.86
C GLU A 7 -15.38 -9.49 -11.11
N ILE A 8 -15.36 -9.02 -9.85
CA ILE A 8 -14.19 -9.15 -8.98
C ILE A 8 -13.87 -10.64 -8.77
N GLN A 9 -14.88 -11.44 -8.41
CA GLN A 9 -14.70 -12.88 -8.16
C GLN A 9 -14.35 -13.67 -9.44
N ARG A 10 -14.75 -13.20 -10.63
CA ARG A 10 -14.31 -13.78 -11.90
C ARG A 10 -12.81 -13.59 -12.13
N THR A 11 -12.23 -12.48 -11.64
CA THR A 11 -10.81 -12.16 -11.84
C THR A 11 -9.95 -12.68 -10.69
N ILE A 12 -10.47 -12.64 -9.46
CA ILE A 12 -9.80 -13.03 -8.22
C ILE A 12 -10.77 -13.95 -7.49
N ALA A 13 -10.67 -15.26 -7.71
CA ALA A 13 -11.66 -16.24 -7.23
C ALA A 13 -11.78 -16.25 -5.71
N SER A 14 -10.67 -16.00 -5.01
CA SER A 14 -10.59 -15.92 -3.55
C SER A 14 -11.01 -14.57 -2.95
N ALA A 15 -11.57 -13.66 -3.76
CA ALA A 15 -12.07 -12.39 -3.28
C ALA A 15 -13.36 -12.54 -2.45
N ASP A 16 -13.34 -11.99 -1.23
CA ASP A 16 -14.44 -11.99 -0.27
C ASP A 16 -14.60 -10.63 0.42
N ASN A 17 -15.62 -10.45 1.26
CA ASN A 17 -15.90 -9.24 2.02
C ASN A 17 -15.99 -7.95 1.17
N ILE A 18 -16.47 -8.09 -0.08
CA ILE A 18 -16.59 -6.99 -1.03
C ILE A 18 -17.61 -5.96 -0.52
N LYS A 19 -17.14 -4.74 -0.21
CA LYS A 19 -17.93 -3.64 0.37
C LYS A 19 -17.61 -2.32 -0.32
N GLN A 20 -18.64 -1.52 -0.57
CA GLN A 20 -18.45 -0.13 -0.99
C GLN A 20 -17.88 0.68 0.18
N ILE A 21 -16.92 1.55 -0.10
CA ILE A 21 -16.34 2.47 0.87
C ILE A 21 -17.21 3.72 0.91
N HIS A 22 -17.78 4.01 2.08
CA HIS A 22 -18.47 5.27 2.35
C HIS A 22 -17.48 6.24 2.96
N TYR A 23 -17.19 7.32 2.24
CA TYR A 23 -16.36 8.41 2.72
C TYR A 23 -17.20 9.38 3.55
N ALA A 24 -16.59 10.03 4.55
CA ALA A 24 -17.25 11.03 5.38
C ALA A 24 -17.63 12.30 4.61
N TYR A 25 -16.99 12.53 3.47
CA TYR A 25 -17.28 13.60 2.52
C TYR A 25 -17.64 12.99 1.17
N GLU A 26 -18.53 13.63 0.45
CA GLU A 26 -19.02 13.15 -0.84
C GLU A 26 -17.89 13.16 -1.86
N ARG A 27 -17.57 11.99 -2.42
CA ARG A 27 -16.60 11.81 -3.51
C ARG A 27 -17.35 11.42 -4.77
N LYS A 28 -16.81 11.84 -5.92
CA LYS A 28 -17.32 11.42 -7.24
C LYS A 28 -17.02 9.96 -7.57
N SER A 29 -16.08 9.32 -6.86
CA SER A 29 -15.68 7.93 -7.10
C SER A 29 -16.42 6.97 -6.17
N ASN A 30 -16.79 5.80 -6.72
CA ASN A 30 -17.31 4.67 -5.97
C ASN A 30 -16.15 3.69 -5.74
N ASP A 31 -15.54 3.76 -4.57
CA ASP A 31 -14.41 2.91 -4.23
C ASP A 31 -14.93 1.64 -3.52
N PHE A 32 -14.36 0.48 -3.85
CA PHE A 32 -14.72 -0.80 -3.27
C PHE A 32 -13.51 -1.39 -2.53
N ARG A 33 -13.76 -2.06 -1.41
CA ARG A 33 -12.76 -2.84 -0.68
C ARG A 33 -13.17 -4.30 -0.66
N PHE A 34 -12.20 -5.19 -0.69
CA PHE A 34 -12.40 -6.63 -0.55
C PHE A 34 -11.16 -7.27 0.04
N THR A 35 -11.31 -8.48 0.57
CA THR A 35 -10.22 -9.31 1.10
C THR A 35 -9.93 -10.42 0.11
N VAL A 36 -8.67 -10.80 -0.04
CA VAL A 36 -8.26 -11.93 -0.89
C VAL A 36 -7.67 -12.97 0.05
N THR A 37 -8.24 -14.17 0.08
CA THR A 37 -7.80 -15.21 1.03
C THR A 37 -6.60 -15.98 0.54
N ASP A 38 -6.41 -16.07 -0.79
CA ASP A 38 -5.26 -16.72 -1.39
C ASP A 38 -4.10 -15.73 -1.60
N LEU A 39 -2.92 -16.07 -1.07
CA LEU A 39 -1.74 -15.19 -1.12
C LEU A 39 -1.17 -15.03 -2.54
N ILE A 40 -1.27 -16.09 -3.36
CA ILE A 40 -0.74 -16.08 -4.74
C ILE A 40 -1.63 -15.19 -5.60
N GLU A 41 -2.95 -15.34 -5.50
CA GLU A 41 -3.92 -14.46 -6.19
C GLU A 41 -3.78 -13.01 -5.72
N TYR A 42 -3.56 -12.78 -4.43
CA TYR A 42 -3.33 -11.44 -3.88
C TYR A 42 -2.10 -10.77 -4.52
N ASN A 43 -0.96 -11.45 -4.52
CA ASN A 43 0.28 -10.90 -5.11
C ASN A 43 0.11 -10.69 -6.62
N THR A 44 -0.49 -11.64 -7.33
CA THR A 44 -0.76 -11.53 -8.77
C THR A 44 -1.65 -10.32 -9.08
N ALA A 45 -2.72 -10.12 -8.28
CA ALA A 45 -3.62 -8.97 -8.45
C ALA A 45 -2.91 -7.63 -8.18
N LEU A 46 -2.00 -7.58 -7.22
CA LEU A 46 -1.18 -6.40 -6.95
C LEU A 46 -0.16 -6.12 -8.04
N GLU A 47 0.52 -7.15 -8.57
CA GLU A 47 1.45 -7.02 -9.69
C GLU A 47 0.76 -6.51 -10.96
N LEU A 48 -0.46 -7.00 -11.23
CA LEU A 48 -1.28 -6.49 -12.32
C LEU A 48 -1.68 -5.02 -12.10
N GLY A 49 -1.92 -4.62 -10.85
CA GLY A 49 -2.25 -3.24 -10.45
C GLY A 49 -3.58 -2.70 -10.98
N ARG A 50 -4.36 -3.53 -11.69
CA ARG A 50 -5.64 -3.14 -12.29
C ARG A 50 -6.59 -4.33 -12.42
N ILE A 51 -7.88 -4.04 -12.37
CA ILE A 51 -8.97 -4.99 -12.57
C ILE A 51 -10.00 -4.44 -13.55
N SER A 52 -10.58 -5.31 -14.38
CA SER A 52 -11.66 -4.91 -15.30
C SER A 52 -13.01 -5.14 -14.62
N ILE A 53 -13.79 -4.06 -14.49
CA ILE A 53 -15.15 -4.07 -13.95
C ILE A 53 -16.03 -3.28 -14.93
N CYS A 54 -17.09 -3.89 -15.46
CA CYS A 54 -18.04 -3.29 -16.40
C CYS A 54 -17.36 -2.64 -17.62
N ASN A 55 -16.39 -3.35 -18.22
CA ASN A 55 -15.54 -2.88 -19.33
C ASN A 55 -14.70 -1.63 -19.00
N ARG A 56 -14.43 -1.36 -17.73
CA ARG A 56 -13.53 -0.29 -17.28
C ARG A 56 -12.37 -0.86 -16.49
N TRP A 57 -11.16 -0.44 -16.84
CA TRP A 57 -9.97 -0.74 -16.06
C TRP A 57 -9.90 0.17 -14.84
N LEU A 58 -9.98 -0.43 -13.66
CA LEU A 58 -9.86 0.26 -12.37
C LEU A 58 -8.54 -0.10 -11.73
N THR A 59 -7.90 0.87 -11.10
CA THR A 59 -6.64 0.66 -10.37
C THR A 59 -6.91 -0.17 -9.12
N LEU A 60 -6.11 -1.22 -8.92
CA LEU A 60 -6.05 -1.94 -7.65
C LEU A 60 -4.94 -1.31 -6.81
N THR A 61 -5.30 -0.90 -5.59
CA THR A 61 -4.33 -0.42 -4.61
C THR A 61 -4.45 -1.26 -3.35
N PRO A 62 -3.33 -1.73 -2.77
CA PRO A 62 -3.38 -2.42 -1.49
C PRO A 62 -3.95 -1.46 -0.45
N PHE A 63 -5.13 -1.80 0.08
CA PHE A 63 -5.73 -1.07 1.17
C PHE A 63 -5.26 -1.71 2.48
N LEU A 64 -4.17 -1.17 3.03
CA LEU A 64 -3.85 -1.43 4.42
C LEU A 64 -4.99 -0.82 5.25
N THR A 65 -5.88 -1.65 5.76
CA THR A 65 -6.77 -1.24 6.84
C THR A 65 -5.87 -0.62 7.90
N GLY A 66 -5.97 0.70 8.10
CA GLY A 66 -5.13 1.39 9.08
C GLY A 66 -5.14 0.60 10.38
N TYR A 67 -3.97 0.43 10.99
CA TYR A 67 -3.78 -0.46 12.14
C TYR A 67 -4.94 -0.31 13.10
N ARG A 68 -5.70 -1.40 13.30
CA ARG A 68 -6.89 -1.38 14.14
C ARG A 68 -6.44 -1.03 15.54
N MET A 69 -6.72 0.20 15.95
CA MET A 69 -6.42 0.65 17.30
C MET A 69 -7.30 -0.13 18.26
N THR A 70 -6.68 -0.78 19.23
CA THR A 70 -7.40 -1.39 20.35
C THR A 70 -7.83 -0.28 21.29
N PHE A 71 -9.14 -0.14 21.50
CA PHE A 71 -9.71 0.82 22.45
C PHE A 71 -10.87 0.21 23.22
N CYS A 72 -11.06 0.69 24.44
CA CYS A 72 -12.11 0.21 25.32
C CYS A 72 -13.40 1.00 25.06
N THR A 73 -14.52 0.32 24.83
CA THR A 73 -15.83 0.98 24.61
C THR A 73 -16.49 1.46 25.90
N LYS A 74 -15.98 1.07 27.08
CA LYS A 74 -16.43 1.62 28.38
C LYS A 74 -15.77 2.94 28.70
N CYS A 75 -14.45 3.07 28.60
CA CYS A 75 -13.73 4.29 28.99
C CYS A 75 -13.19 5.10 27.82
N TRP A 76 -13.32 4.59 26.59
CA TRP A 76 -12.83 5.19 25.34
C TRP A 76 -11.32 5.41 25.26
N LYS A 77 -10.54 4.91 26.22
CA LYS A 77 -9.07 4.92 26.18
C LYS A 77 -8.52 3.85 25.24
N ILE A 78 -7.37 4.15 24.63
CA ILE A 78 -6.59 3.20 23.83
C ILE A 78 -5.84 2.21 24.73
N GLY A 79 -5.42 1.07 24.17
CA GLY A 79 -4.50 0.13 24.81
C GLY A 79 -5.13 -1.07 25.55
N HIS A 80 -6.45 -1.10 25.72
CA HIS A 80 -7.14 -2.25 26.33
C HIS A 80 -8.54 -2.49 25.76
N VAL A 81 -9.05 -3.70 25.96
CA VAL A 81 -10.41 -4.11 25.54
C VAL A 81 -11.41 -3.98 26.69
N ARG A 82 -12.71 -4.05 26.36
CA ARG A 82 -13.79 -3.84 27.33
C ARG A 82 -13.74 -4.83 28.50
N GLU A 83 -13.34 -6.07 28.28
CA GLU A 83 -13.26 -7.11 29.32
C GLU A 83 -12.19 -6.80 30.39
N GLN A 84 -11.15 -6.04 30.02
CA GLN A 84 -10.06 -5.67 30.92
C GLN A 84 -10.42 -4.48 31.81
N TYR A 85 -11.53 -3.81 31.54
CA TYR A 85 -11.96 -2.64 32.29
C TYR A 85 -12.79 -3.05 33.51
N LYS A 86 -12.17 -2.92 34.69
CA LYS A 86 -12.73 -3.36 35.97
C LYS A 86 -13.85 -2.49 36.53
N ALA A 87 -13.93 -1.22 36.13
CA ALA A 87 -14.96 -0.34 36.68
C ALA A 87 -16.36 -0.77 36.21
N SER A 88 -17.31 -0.67 37.13
CA SER A 88 -18.72 -0.96 36.91
C SER A 88 -19.39 0.08 36.03
N LEU A 89 -18.95 1.34 36.13
CA LEU A 89 -19.44 2.47 35.36
C LEU A 89 -18.78 2.55 33.97
N GLN A 90 -19.49 3.09 33.00
CA GLN A 90 -18.96 3.42 31.67
C GLN A 90 -18.93 4.94 31.50
N LEU A 91 -18.08 5.44 30.63
CA LEU A 91 -17.99 6.86 30.30
C LEU A 91 -18.82 7.19 29.07
N CYS A 92 -19.48 8.34 29.09
CA CYS A 92 -20.16 8.87 27.92
C CYS A 92 -19.16 9.09 26.77
N ARG A 93 -19.51 8.65 25.55
CA ARG A 93 -18.65 8.80 24.37
C ARG A 93 -18.33 10.26 24.01
N VAL A 94 -19.21 11.18 24.39
CA VAL A 94 -19.12 12.60 24.01
C VAL A 94 -18.43 13.38 25.11
N CYS A 95 -19.00 13.38 26.32
CA CYS A 95 -18.53 14.23 27.41
C CYS A 95 -17.62 13.53 28.43
N LEU A 96 -17.46 12.21 28.34
CA LEU A 96 -16.69 11.37 29.27
C LEU A 96 -17.21 11.32 30.71
N ASP A 97 -18.40 11.83 31.00
CA ASP A 97 -19.00 11.71 32.32
C ASP A 97 -19.37 10.24 32.61
N GLU A 98 -19.27 9.83 33.88
CA GLU A 98 -19.58 8.48 34.33
C GLU A 98 -21.08 8.20 34.26
N THR A 99 -21.44 7.03 33.73
CA THR A 99 -22.82 6.59 33.56
C THR A 99 -22.93 5.10 33.85
N SER A 100 -24.01 4.70 34.54
CA SER A 100 -24.41 3.31 34.75
C SER A 100 -25.07 2.73 33.50
N LYS A 101 -25.94 3.51 32.84
CA LYS A 101 -26.60 3.16 31.57
C LYS A 101 -26.55 4.33 30.58
N LYS A 102 -26.65 4.01 29.28
CA LYS A 102 -26.67 5.03 28.21
C LYS A 102 -27.95 5.86 28.20
N GLU A 103 -29.08 5.25 28.57
CA GLU A 103 -30.42 5.85 28.48
C GLU A 103 -30.68 6.86 29.60
N GLU A 104 -30.03 6.70 30.76
CA GLU A 104 -30.21 7.55 31.94
C GLU A 104 -29.25 8.76 31.94
N HIS A 105 -28.35 8.86 30.96
CA HIS A 105 -27.31 9.90 30.93
C HIS A 105 -27.78 11.18 30.22
N ASN A 106 -27.85 12.28 30.96
CA ASN A 106 -28.09 13.61 30.41
C ASN A 106 -26.76 14.24 29.93
N CYS A 107 -26.45 14.05 28.64
CA CYS A 107 -25.20 14.51 28.04
C CYS A 107 -25.17 16.03 27.85
N ASN A 108 -24.15 16.70 28.40
CA ASN A 108 -23.90 18.13 28.20
C ASN A 108 -23.47 18.49 26.75
N LYS A 109 -23.26 17.49 25.89
CA LYS A 109 -22.83 17.59 24.48
C LYS A 109 -21.47 18.27 24.25
N ILE A 110 -20.73 18.58 25.31
CA ILE A 110 -19.36 19.10 25.20
C ILE A 110 -18.45 17.93 24.87
N GLN A 111 -17.79 17.97 23.71
CA GLN A 111 -16.88 16.90 23.32
C GLN A 111 -15.62 16.94 24.18
N LYS A 112 -15.23 15.79 24.73
CA LYS A 112 -13.97 15.61 25.45
C LYS A 112 -13.26 14.35 24.98
N CYS A 113 -11.95 14.44 24.83
CA CYS A 113 -11.11 13.33 24.41
C CYS A 113 -10.59 12.52 25.61
N ALA A 114 -10.83 11.21 25.62
CA ALA A 114 -10.36 10.32 26.69
C ALA A 114 -8.83 10.14 26.73
N GLN A 115 -8.12 10.53 25.66
CA GLN A 115 -6.66 10.42 25.59
C GLN A 115 -5.98 11.71 26.05
N CYS A 116 -6.35 12.85 25.44
CA CYS A 116 -5.65 14.12 25.65
C CYS A 116 -6.47 15.17 26.43
N GLY A 117 -7.74 14.90 26.76
CA GLY A 117 -8.63 15.86 27.41
C GLY A 117 -9.15 17.00 26.52
N GLY A 118 -8.72 17.08 25.25
CA GLY A 118 -9.11 18.15 24.33
C GLY A 118 -10.56 18.10 23.83
N GLU A 119 -10.99 19.17 23.17
CA GLU A 119 -12.36 19.38 22.67
C GLU A 119 -12.66 18.65 21.35
N HIS A 120 -12.47 17.34 21.34
CA HIS A 120 -12.80 16.48 20.21
C HIS A 120 -13.09 15.05 20.67
N HIS A 121 -13.67 14.22 19.80
CA HIS A 121 -13.89 12.80 20.10
C HIS A 121 -12.59 12.04 20.44
N SER A 122 -12.70 11.05 21.35
CA SER A 122 -11.57 10.23 21.84
C SER A 122 -10.78 9.48 20.78
N LEU A 123 -11.37 9.24 19.60
CA LEU A 123 -10.75 8.53 18.48
C LEU A 123 -10.54 9.44 17.26
N HIS A 124 -10.60 10.76 17.45
CA HIS A 124 -10.45 11.73 16.38
C HIS A 124 -9.04 11.66 15.77
N GLY A 125 -8.94 11.72 14.44
CA GLY A 125 -7.67 11.59 13.71
C GLY A 125 -6.69 12.75 13.91
N LEU A 126 -7.16 13.89 14.44
CA LEU A 126 -6.32 15.05 14.78
C LEU A 126 -5.80 15.03 16.23
N CYS A 127 -6.20 14.04 17.04
CA CYS A 127 -5.67 13.89 18.39
C CYS A 127 -4.20 13.48 18.34
N HIS A 128 -3.29 14.27 18.91
CA HIS A 128 -1.85 13.97 18.89
C HIS A 128 -1.52 12.60 19.51
N VAL A 129 -2.19 12.22 20.61
CA VAL A 129 -2.01 10.90 21.25
C VAL A 129 -2.42 9.76 20.32
N ILE A 130 -3.52 9.94 19.57
CA ILE A 130 -3.99 8.94 18.59
C ILE A 130 -3.03 8.84 17.41
N GLN A 131 -2.50 9.97 16.94
CA GLN A 131 -1.52 10.00 15.85
C GLN A 131 -0.24 9.29 16.25
N GLN A 132 0.28 9.58 17.44
CA GLN A 132 1.46 8.92 17.99
C GLN A 132 1.24 7.41 18.11
N TYR A 133 0.14 6.98 18.73
CA TYR A 133 -0.17 5.56 18.88
C TYR A 133 -0.29 4.81 17.53
N ARG A 134 -0.83 5.47 16.51
CA ARG A 134 -0.90 4.90 15.15
C ARG A 134 0.48 4.77 14.51
N SER A 135 1.37 5.73 14.74
CA SER A 135 2.75 5.69 14.25
C SER A 135 3.53 4.56 14.93
N GLU A 136 3.40 4.42 16.25
CA GLU A 136 4.02 3.33 17.02
C GLU A 136 3.51 1.95 16.56
N LEU A 137 2.18 1.78 16.41
CA LEU A 137 1.60 0.56 15.85
C LEU A 137 2.13 0.24 14.45
N LYS A 138 2.36 1.26 13.62
CA LYS A 138 2.90 1.09 12.28
C LYS A 138 4.34 0.58 12.33
N GLU A 139 5.17 1.19 13.17
CA GLU A 139 6.55 0.76 13.36
C GLU A 139 6.63 -0.66 13.90
N ASP A 140 5.80 -1.02 14.87
CA ASP A 140 5.77 -2.35 15.47
C ASP A 140 5.39 -3.42 14.46
N VAL A 141 4.38 -3.16 13.62
CA VAL A 141 4.02 -4.11 12.57
C VAL A 141 5.10 -4.21 11.51
N ASN A 142 5.73 -3.09 11.11
CA ASN A 142 6.84 -3.14 10.15
C ASN A 142 8.01 -3.96 10.70
N LYS A 143 8.41 -3.74 11.96
CA LYS A 143 9.45 -4.55 12.63
C LYS A 143 9.06 -6.03 12.72
N ALA A 144 7.79 -6.33 12.99
CA ALA A 144 7.30 -7.70 13.03
C ALA A 144 7.33 -8.38 11.66
N LEU A 145 7.02 -7.64 10.59
CA LEU A 145 7.10 -8.12 9.21
C LEU A 145 8.55 -8.39 8.81
N GLU A 146 9.47 -7.48 9.14
CA GLU A 146 10.90 -7.62 8.85
C GLU A 146 11.56 -8.77 9.64
N SER A 147 11.17 -8.97 10.89
CA SER A 147 11.75 -10.00 11.77
C SER A 147 11.06 -11.37 11.68
N GLY A 148 9.92 -11.46 10.99
CA GLY A 148 9.06 -12.65 10.96
C GLY A 148 8.48 -13.06 12.33
N LYS A 149 8.61 -12.20 13.37
CA LYS A 149 8.15 -12.45 14.73
C LYS A 149 7.41 -11.23 15.26
N LEU A 150 6.10 -11.37 15.49
CA LEU A 150 5.29 -10.38 16.20
C LEU A 150 5.78 -10.23 17.65
N HIS A 151 6.62 -9.23 17.90
CA HIS A 151 6.95 -8.83 19.26
C HIS A 151 5.84 -7.92 19.77
N ARG A 152 5.19 -8.33 20.87
CA ARG A 152 4.43 -7.36 21.70
C ARG A 152 5.48 -6.46 22.34
N ASN A 153 5.43 -5.17 22.06
CA ASN A 153 6.20 -4.23 22.87
C ASN A 153 5.69 -4.33 24.32
N ASP A 154 6.56 -4.77 25.21
CA ASP A 154 6.39 -4.54 26.63
C ASP A 154 6.65 -3.05 26.87
N TYR A 155 5.57 -2.30 27.11
CA TYR A 155 5.55 -0.85 27.32
C TYR A 155 6.30 -0.38 28.59
N THR A 156 7.14 -1.21 29.20
CA THR A 156 7.77 -0.95 30.49
C THR A 156 9.02 -0.06 30.41
N ASN A 157 9.59 0.19 29.23
CA ASN A 157 10.93 0.81 29.14
C ASN A 157 11.08 2.07 28.28
N GLN A 158 9.99 2.70 27.81
CA GLN A 158 10.09 4.05 27.25
C GLN A 158 9.69 5.07 28.31
N GLN A 159 10.64 5.93 28.68
CA GLN A 159 10.43 7.11 29.53
C GLN A 159 9.33 8.00 28.90
N ASN A 160 8.08 7.78 29.30
CA ASN A 160 6.93 8.58 28.95
C ASN A 160 6.36 9.24 30.19
N VAL A 161 5.82 10.45 29.99
CA VAL A 161 5.16 11.37 30.93
C VAL A 161 3.87 10.80 31.57
N PHE A 162 3.61 9.50 31.40
CA PHE A 162 2.50 8.78 32.04
C PHE A 162 3.04 7.89 33.15
N SER A 163 2.98 8.39 34.39
CA SER A 163 3.22 7.55 35.57
C SER A 163 1.99 6.67 35.81
N MET A 164 2.04 5.43 35.31
CA MET A 164 1.13 4.37 35.77
C MET A 164 1.55 3.96 37.18
N LYS A 165 0.60 3.96 38.13
CA LYS A 165 0.86 3.50 39.49
C LYS A 165 0.61 2.00 39.54
N ASP A 166 1.45 1.26 40.27
CA ASP A 166 1.32 -0.20 40.45
C ASP A 166 -0.05 -0.64 41.01
N GLN A 167 -0.80 0.30 41.58
CA GLN A 167 -2.16 0.09 42.08
C GLN A 167 -3.23 -0.07 40.98
N ASP A 168 -2.93 0.27 39.73
CA ASP A 168 -3.88 0.17 38.60
C ASP A 168 -4.03 -1.27 38.08
N PHE A 169 -3.14 -2.19 38.47
CA PHE A 169 -3.14 -3.58 38.03
C PHE A 169 -3.57 -4.54 39.15
N PRO A 170 -4.45 -5.52 38.88
CA PRO A 170 -4.72 -6.56 39.86
C PRO A 170 -3.47 -7.44 40.00
N PRO A 171 -3.15 -7.96 41.20
CA PRO A 171 -2.14 -9.01 41.31
C PRO A 171 -2.58 -10.17 40.42
N LEU A 172 -1.71 -10.53 39.47
CA LEU A 172 -1.92 -11.72 38.66
C LEU A 172 -1.96 -12.90 39.61
N GLY A 173 -3.11 -13.56 39.71
CA GLY A 173 -3.24 -14.78 40.49
C GLY A 173 -2.20 -15.77 40.00
N GLU A 174 -1.41 -16.33 40.93
CA GLU A 174 -0.39 -17.33 40.65
C GLU A 174 -0.97 -18.39 39.73
N SER A 175 -0.50 -18.44 38.49
CA SER A 175 -0.88 -19.48 37.55
C SER A 175 -0.51 -20.81 38.20
N LYS A 176 -1.51 -21.61 38.59
CA LYS A 176 -1.31 -22.98 39.03
C LYS A 176 -0.38 -23.65 38.02
N LYS A 177 0.79 -24.09 38.49
CA LYS A 177 1.81 -24.75 37.69
C LYS A 177 1.12 -25.72 36.71
N PRO A 178 1.34 -25.60 35.39
CA PRO A 178 0.83 -26.61 34.48
C PRO A 178 1.37 -27.95 34.96
N ARG A 179 0.48 -28.91 35.21
CA ARG A 179 0.87 -30.32 35.36
C ARG A 179 1.76 -30.61 34.17
N GLN A 180 3.03 -30.90 34.42
CA GLN A 180 3.93 -31.44 33.41
C GLN A 180 3.23 -32.68 32.86
N ALA A 181 2.66 -32.56 31.66
CA ALA A 181 2.26 -33.72 30.90
C ALA A 181 3.57 -34.47 30.66
N ILE A 182 3.68 -35.65 31.29
CA ILE A 182 4.72 -36.62 31.01
C ILE A 182 4.50 -36.99 29.55
N TRP A 183 5.22 -36.33 28.64
CA TRP A 183 5.39 -36.79 27.29
C TRP A 183 6.20 -38.08 27.38
N ASN A 184 5.49 -39.21 27.43
CA ASN A 184 6.09 -40.50 27.18
C ASN A 184 6.65 -40.43 25.77
N HIS A 185 7.97 -40.27 25.68
CA HIS A 185 8.72 -40.44 24.45
C HIS A 185 8.58 -41.92 24.08
N VAL A 186 7.51 -42.25 23.37
CA VAL A 186 7.44 -43.51 22.63
C VAL A 186 8.54 -43.40 21.59
N GLN A 187 9.69 -43.99 21.88
CA GLN A 187 10.68 -44.32 20.87
C GLN A 187 10.01 -45.34 19.96
N THR A 188 9.25 -44.85 18.99
CA THR A 188 8.90 -45.64 17.83
C THR A 188 10.21 -45.86 17.11
N GLU A 189 10.73 -47.08 17.15
CA GLU A 189 11.80 -47.51 16.26
C GLU A 189 11.30 -47.28 14.82
N VAL A 190 11.63 -46.12 14.27
CA VAL A 190 11.49 -45.84 12.86
C VAL A 190 12.51 -46.74 12.20
N ARG A 191 12.05 -47.89 11.71
CA ARG A 191 12.76 -48.64 10.68
C ARG A 191 13.05 -47.64 9.56
N THR A 192 14.31 -47.27 9.43
CA THR A 192 14.83 -46.50 8.30
C THR A 192 14.74 -47.38 7.07
N ASP A 193 13.59 -47.32 6.40
CA ASP A 193 13.43 -47.86 5.07
C ASP A 193 14.08 -46.88 4.10
N ASP A 194 15.40 -47.03 3.89
CA ASP A 194 16.24 -46.16 3.04
C ASP A 194 15.65 -45.94 1.63
N SER A 195 14.76 -46.82 1.17
CA SER A 195 14.07 -46.69 -0.10
C SER A 195 13.08 -45.52 -0.17
N LEU A 196 12.49 -45.11 0.96
CA LEU A 196 11.48 -44.04 1.01
C LEU A 196 12.12 -42.64 0.99
N CYS A 197 13.26 -42.50 1.69
CA CYS A 197 14.06 -41.28 1.67
C CYS A 197 14.62 -41.01 0.26
N SER A 198 15.15 -42.06 -0.38
CA SER A 198 15.69 -41.97 -1.75
C SER A 198 14.62 -41.54 -2.78
N LYS A 199 13.40 -42.10 -2.72
CA LYS A 199 12.29 -41.69 -3.60
C LYS A 199 11.87 -40.23 -3.39
N THR A 200 11.86 -39.77 -2.14
CA THR A 200 11.48 -38.39 -1.81
C THR A 200 12.52 -37.40 -2.33
N LEU A 201 13.81 -37.72 -2.21
CA LEU A 201 14.90 -36.90 -2.74
C LEU A 201 14.89 -36.82 -4.26
N LEU A 202 14.60 -37.92 -4.96
CA LEU A 202 14.45 -37.92 -6.42
C LEU A 202 13.30 -37.01 -6.87
N LEU A 203 12.14 -37.09 -6.22
CA LEU A 203 10.99 -36.25 -6.53
C LEU A 203 11.29 -34.75 -6.30
N ILE A 204 12.01 -34.42 -5.22
CA ILE A 204 12.44 -33.04 -4.95
C ILE A 204 13.37 -32.56 -6.07
N ASN A 205 14.34 -33.40 -6.48
CA ASN A 205 15.27 -33.05 -7.55
C ASN A 205 14.55 -32.83 -8.89
N GLU A 206 13.60 -33.70 -9.26
CA GLU A 206 12.77 -33.52 -10.46
C GLU A 206 11.97 -32.21 -10.41
N ASN A 207 11.39 -31.88 -9.27
CA ASN A 207 10.68 -30.62 -9.07
C ASN A 207 11.60 -29.40 -9.16
N MET A 208 12.82 -29.48 -8.62
CA MET A 208 13.82 -28.41 -8.73
C MET A 208 14.26 -28.19 -10.18
N VAL A 209 14.48 -29.26 -10.94
CA VAL A 209 14.80 -29.17 -12.37
C VAL A 209 13.63 -28.56 -13.16
N ALA A 210 12.39 -28.99 -12.88
CA ALA A 210 11.21 -28.42 -13.51
C ALA A 210 11.05 -26.92 -13.22
N MET A 211 11.27 -26.52 -11.95
CA MET A 211 11.24 -25.12 -11.53
C MET A 211 12.35 -24.29 -12.18
N HIS A 212 13.58 -24.82 -12.26
CA HIS A 212 14.69 -24.15 -12.93
C HIS A 212 14.38 -23.90 -14.42
N ASN A 213 13.85 -24.90 -15.12
CA ASN A 213 13.42 -24.75 -16.51
C ASN A 213 12.27 -23.74 -16.67
N SER A 214 11.37 -23.66 -15.69
CA SER A 214 10.32 -22.65 -15.67
C SER A 214 10.91 -21.24 -15.53
N ASN A 215 11.90 -21.05 -14.65
CA ASN A 215 12.58 -19.76 -14.47
C ASN A 215 13.29 -19.30 -15.76
N ILE A 216 14.00 -20.20 -16.45
CA ILE A 216 14.63 -19.89 -17.75
C ILE A 216 13.57 -19.37 -18.75
N ARG A 217 12.42 -20.04 -18.86
CA ARG A 217 11.33 -19.60 -19.76
C ARG A 217 10.74 -18.25 -19.36
N ILE A 218 10.71 -17.93 -18.08
CA ILE A 218 10.23 -16.64 -17.58
C ILE A 218 11.24 -15.55 -17.96
N GLU A 219 12.54 -15.79 -17.74
CA GLU A 219 13.61 -14.88 -18.12
C GLU A 219 13.60 -14.57 -19.62
N GLU A 220 13.48 -15.59 -20.48
CA GLU A 220 13.34 -15.40 -21.93
C GLU A 220 12.11 -14.56 -22.32
N LYS A 221 10.99 -14.72 -21.60
CA LYS A 221 9.78 -13.91 -21.84
C LYS A 221 9.98 -12.47 -21.39
N LEU A 222 10.66 -12.25 -20.27
CA LEU A 222 10.98 -10.92 -19.77
C LEU A 222 11.90 -10.18 -20.73
N GLU A 223 12.93 -10.85 -21.27
CA GLU A 223 13.82 -10.28 -22.29
C GLU A 223 13.06 -9.93 -23.59
N LYS A 224 12.15 -10.80 -24.05
CA LYS A 224 11.27 -10.51 -25.20
C LYS A 224 10.30 -9.35 -24.93
N LEU A 225 9.87 -9.14 -23.70
CA LEU A 225 9.03 -8.02 -23.32
C LEU A 225 9.82 -6.72 -23.25
N ASP A 226 11.04 -6.76 -22.71
CA ASP A 226 11.93 -5.61 -22.62
C ASP A 226 12.30 -5.08 -24.00
N THR A 227 12.71 -5.98 -24.91
CA THR A 227 12.98 -5.63 -26.32
C THR A 227 11.77 -5.01 -27.02
N LYS A 228 10.56 -5.56 -26.83
CA LYS A 228 9.33 -4.97 -27.37
C LYS A 228 9.04 -3.59 -26.77
N LEU A 229 9.24 -3.43 -25.46
CA LEU A 229 9.01 -2.17 -24.77
C LEU A 229 9.98 -1.09 -25.30
N ASN A 230 11.25 -1.42 -25.45
CA ASN A 230 12.26 -0.55 -26.05
C ASN A 230 11.92 -0.16 -27.50
N GLN A 231 11.43 -1.11 -28.30
CA GLN A 231 10.97 -0.80 -29.66
C GLN A 231 9.77 0.15 -29.65
N THR A 232 8.76 -0.08 -28.81
CA THR A 232 7.59 0.81 -28.73
C THR A 232 7.95 2.21 -28.22
N ALA A 233 8.96 2.33 -27.36
CA ALA A 233 9.47 3.61 -26.90
C ALA A 233 10.13 4.37 -28.06
N LEU A 234 10.96 3.70 -28.87
CA LEU A 234 11.59 4.26 -30.06
C LEU A 234 10.54 4.73 -31.08
N ASP A 235 9.53 3.89 -31.36
CA ASP A 235 8.45 4.22 -32.30
C ASP A 235 7.66 5.45 -31.82
N THR A 236 7.39 5.53 -30.50
CA THR A 236 6.70 6.68 -29.91
C THR A 236 7.51 7.96 -30.05
N GLU A 237 8.83 7.91 -29.83
CA GLU A 237 9.72 9.07 -30.02
C GLU A 237 9.76 9.53 -31.48
N LEU A 238 9.80 8.59 -32.42
CA LEU A 238 9.73 8.89 -33.85
C LEU A 238 8.41 9.58 -34.23
N HIS A 239 7.28 9.07 -33.73
CA HIS A 239 5.96 9.66 -33.99
C HIS A 239 5.85 11.07 -33.41
N GLN A 240 6.33 11.28 -32.18
CA GLN A 240 6.34 12.61 -31.55
C GLN A 240 7.20 13.60 -32.33
N THR A 241 8.39 13.19 -32.77
CA THR A 241 9.26 14.02 -33.60
C THR A 241 8.60 14.39 -34.93
N THR A 242 7.90 13.43 -35.55
CA THR A 242 7.17 13.65 -36.80
C THR A 242 6.01 14.63 -36.63
N ILE A 243 5.23 14.50 -35.54
CA ILE A 243 4.14 15.44 -35.20
C ILE A 243 4.68 16.85 -35.00
N ILE A 244 5.78 17.01 -34.26
CA ILE A 244 6.39 18.33 -34.03
C ILE A 244 6.80 18.97 -35.36
N LYS A 245 7.47 18.21 -36.24
CA LYS A 245 7.85 18.71 -37.58
C LYS A 245 6.63 19.09 -38.41
N LEU A 246 5.56 18.30 -38.40
CA LEU A 246 4.32 18.62 -39.11
C LEU A 246 3.70 19.93 -38.60
N ILE A 247 3.63 20.12 -37.28
CA ILE A 247 3.14 21.38 -36.68
C ILE A 247 4.00 22.56 -37.12
N GLU A 248 5.33 22.41 -37.20
CA GLU A 248 6.23 23.45 -37.68
C GLU A 248 6.00 23.79 -39.17
N HIS A 249 5.77 22.79 -40.03
CA HIS A 249 5.47 23.05 -41.44
C HIS A 249 4.11 23.75 -41.61
N VAL A 250 3.09 23.34 -40.86
CA VAL A 250 1.77 24.00 -40.88
C VAL A 250 1.89 25.44 -40.39
N HIS A 251 2.69 25.67 -39.34
CA HIS A 251 2.98 27.00 -38.84
C HIS A 251 3.63 27.90 -39.90
N LEU A 252 4.65 27.40 -40.60
CA LEU A 252 5.30 28.12 -41.70
C LEU A 252 4.33 28.42 -42.85
N LEU A 253 3.46 27.46 -43.21
CA LEU A 253 2.44 27.65 -44.25
C LEU A 253 1.41 28.73 -43.86
N ILE A 254 0.95 28.73 -42.61
CA ILE A 254 0.00 29.75 -42.15
C ILE A 254 0.66 31.13 -42.18
N GLN A 255 1.87 31.24 -41.64
CA GLN A 255 2.56 32.52 -41.46
C GLN A 255 3.04 33.15 -42.78
N TYR A 256 3.62 32.36 -43.68
CA TYR A 256 4.32 32.87 -44.85
C TYR A 256 3.51 32.77 -46.15
N THR A 257 2.52 31.88 -46.23
CA THR A 257 1.69 31.74 -47.43
C THR A 257 0.26 32.23 -47.20
N ILE A 258 -0.43 31.74 -46.18
CA ILE A 258 -1.86 32.05 -46.02
C ILE A 258 -2.07 33.49 -45.56
N TRP A 259 -1.32 33.93 -44.53
CA TRP A 259 -1.51 35.25 -43.93
C TRP A 259 -1.23 36.43 -44.87
N PRO A 260 -0.15 36.46 -45.67
CA PRO A 260 0.09 37.56 -46.59
C PRO A 260 -0.96 37.62 -47.71
N VAL A 261 -1.42 36.46 -48.19
CA VAL A 261 -2.45 36.36 -49.23
C VAL A 261 -3.80 36.89 -48.73
N THR A 262 -4.20 36.55 -47.51
CA THR A 262 -5.45 37.06 -46.93
C THR A 262 -5.41 38.56 -46.70
N GLN A 263 -4.24 39.14 -46.35
CA GLN A 263 -4.07 40.58 -46.23
C GLN A 263 -4.20 41.32 -47.57
N GLN A 264 -3.81 40.71 -48.68
CA GLN A 264 -3.83 41.34 -50.01
C GLN A 264 -5.21 41.30 -50.69
N ILE A 265 -6.04 40.28 -50.43
CA ILE A 265 -7.25 40.03 -51.24
C ILE A 265 -8.46 40.86 -50.81
N ASN A 266 -8.76 41.02 -49.51
CA ASN A 266 -9.91 41.84 -49.06
C ASN A 266 -9.91 42.11 -47.54
N PRO A 267 -9.97 43.37 -47.07
CA PRO A 267 -10.12 43.70 -45.65
C PRO A 267 -11.39 43.12 -45.00
N ALA A 268 -12.44 42.85 -45.78
CA ALA A 268 -13.67 42.23 -45.27
C ALA A 268 -13.49 40.78 -44.81
N LEU A 269 -12.39 40.11 -45.21
CA LEU A 269 -12.02 38.78 -44.72
C LEU A 269 -11.32 38.81 -43.35
N LEU A 270 -11.24 39.97 -42.67
CA LEU A 270 -10.72 40.08 -41.30
C LEU A 270 -11.44 39.13 -40.31
N ASN A 271 -12.72 38.84 -40.53
CA ASN A 271 -13.46 37.88 -39.71
C ASN A 271 -12.96 36.43 -39.89
N CYS A 272 -12.33 36.09 -41.02
CA CYS A 272 -11.65 34.81 -41.19
C CYS A 272 -10.26 34.80 -40.54
N ALA A 273 -9.63 35.97 -40.37
CA ALA A 273 -8.33 36.10 -39.70
C ALA A 273 -8.41 35.73 -38.22
N SER A 274 -9.52 35.99 -37.53
CA SER A 274 -9.73 35.55 -36.14
C SER A 274 -9.86 34.02 -36.03
N GLY A 275 -10.51 33.37 -37.00
CA GLY A 275 -10.57 31.90 -37.09
C GLY A 275 -9.20 31.26 -37.34
N LEU A 276 -8.40 31.85 -38.23
CA LEU A 276 -7.02 31.46 -38.49
C LEU A 276 -6.12 31.66 -37.26
N GLN A 277 -6.26 32.78 -36.56
CA GLN A 277 -5.54 33.05 -35.32
C GLN A 277 -5.92 32.04 -34.22
N SER A 278 -7.20 31.73 -34.07
CA SER A 278 -7.65 30.70 -33.11
C SER A 278 -7.12 29.30 -33.46
N ALA A 279 -7.08 28.94 -34.75
CA ALA A 279 -6.48 27.69 -35.20
C ALA A 279 -4.97 27.66 -34.94
N TYR A 280 -4.29 28.78 -35.15
CA TYR A 280 -2.89 28.97 -34.84
C TYR A 280 -2.60 28.80 -33.34
N ASP A 281 -3.37 29.47 -32.47
CA ASP A 281 -3.20 29.40 -31.02
C ASP A 281 -3.36 27.95 -30.53
N LYS A 282 -4.34 27.21 -31.07
CA LYS A 282 -4.54 25.78 -30.78
C LYS A 282 -3.37 24.90 -31.24
N LEU A 283 -2.74 25.21 -32.38
CA LEU A 283 -1.55 24.48 -32.85
C LEU A 283 -0.33 24.73 -31.95
N VAL A 284 -0.16 25.97 -31.48
CA VAL A 284 0.91 26.33 -30.53
C VAL A 284 0.69 25.66 -29.17
N GLU A 285 -0.56 25.63 -28.70
CA GLU A 285 -0.93 24.91 -27.48
C GLU A 285 -0.64 23.42 -27.62
N LEU A 286 -1.05 22.79 -28.74
CA LEU A 286 -0.78 21.39 -29.03
C LEU A 286 0.73 21.09 -29.03
N LYS A 287 1.54 21.91 -29.71
CA LYS A 287 3.01 21.80 -29.69
C LYS A 287 3.56 21.83 -28.27
N THR A 288 3.07 22.78 -27.46
CA THR A 288 3.52 22.95 -26.07
C THR A 288 3.18 21.73 -25.22
N ASN A 289 1.99 21.16 -25.40
CA ASN A 289 1.54 19.98 -24.67
C ASN A 289 2.34 18.74 -25.07
N VAL A 290 2.57 18.52 -26.37
CA VAL A 290 3.41 17.41 -26.86
C VAL A 290 4.84 17.52 -26.32
N CYS A 291 5.43 18.72 -26.31
CA CYS A 291 6.77 18.93 -25.77
C CYS A 291 6.86 18.74 -24.24
N LYS A 292 5.83 19.14 -23.49
CA LYS A 292 5.76 18.91 -22.03
C LYS A 292 5.72 17.41 -21.72
N ASP A 293 4.86 16.67 -22.43
CA ASP A 293 4.76 15.22 -22.27
C ASP A 293 6.08 14.51 -22.62
N TYR A 294 6.77 14.94 -23.68
CA TYR A 294 8.09 14.42 -24.04
C TYR A 294 9.11 14.64 -22.92
N LYS A 295 9.21 15.86 -22.37
CA LYS A 295 10.14 16.18 -21.28
C LYS A 295 9.85 15.36 -20.02
N ILE A 296 8.58 15.11 -19.70
CA ILE A 296 8.19 14.29 -18.54
C ILE A 296 8.60 12.83 -18.76
N ARG A 297 8.35 12.28 -19.95
CA ARG A 297 8.73 10.89 -20.29
C ARG A 297 10.24 10.69 -20.28
N ARG A 298 11.00 11.62 -20.88
CA ARG A 298 12.46 11.57 -20.90
C ARG A 298 13.07 11.64 -19.51
N LYS A 299 12.57 12.53 -18.63
CA LYS A 299 13.01 12.57 -17.23
C LYS A 299 12.75 11.26 -16.47
N ARG A 300 11.68 10.52 -16.82
CA ARG A 300 11.40 9.20 -16.23
C ARG A 300 12.33 8.11 -16.77
N ALA A 301 12.69 8.18 -18.06
CA ALA A 301 13.63 7.24 -18.67
C ALA A 301 15.08 7.46 -18.19
N ASP A 302 15.49 8.72 -17.98
CA ASP A 302 16.81 9.08 -17.49
C ASP A 302 16.95 8.96 -15.95
N SER A 303 15.85 8.69 -15.24
CA SER A 303 15.92 8.39 -13.81
C SER A 303 16.61 7.04 -13.63
N PRO A 304 17.65 6.93 -12.78
CA PRO A 304 18.32 5.66 -12.57
C PRO A 304 17.28 4.60 -12.22
N PRO A 305 17.34 3.39 -12.81
CA PRO A 305 16.52 2.30 -12.33
C PRO A 305 16.75 2.22 -10.82
N MET A 306 15.67 2.18 -10.02
CA MET A 306 15.81 1.96 -8.59
C MET A 306 16.66 0.70 -8.44
N GLN A 307 17.88 0.86 -7.96
CA GLN A 307 18.75 -0.26 -7.67
C GLN A 307 17.98 -1.09 -6.65
N ASN A 308 17.44 -2.22 -7.10
CA ASN A 308 17.00 -3.26 -6.21
C ASN A 308 18.25 -3.66 -5.42
N ILE A 309 18.30 -3.24 -4.17
CA ILE A 309 19.34 -3.67 -3.24
C ILE A 309 19.12 -5.16 -3.06
N SER A 310 19.89 -5.95 -3.82
CA SER A 310 19.94 -7.40 -3.65
C SER A 310 20.37 -7.70 -2.21
N PRO A 311 19.70 -8.62 -1.49
CA PRO A 311 20.00 -8.92 -0.09
C PRO A 311 21.40 -9.54 0.16
N SER A 312 22.24 -9.76 -0.86
CA SER A 312 23.44 -10.58 -0.75
C SER A 312 24.74 -9.83 -0.40
N THR A 313 24.70 -8.54 -0.05
CA THR A 313 25.91 -7.78 0.31
C THR A 313 26.00 -7.42 1.80
N ALA A 314 25.08 -7.91 2.64
CA ALA A 314 25.10 -7.62 4.08
C ALA A 314 26.02 -8.55 4.92
N GLU A 315 26.60 -9.61 4.35
CA GLU A 315 27.38 -10.61 5.12
C GLU A 315 28.90 -10.39 5.15
N GLU A 316 29.50 -9.50 4.35
CA GLU A 316 30.97 -9.41 4.27
C GLU A 316 31.63 -8.34 5.15
N ILE A 317 30.89 -7.54 5.93
CA ILE A 317 31.51 -6.44 6.71
C ILE A 317 31.83 -6.81 8.17
N ASN A 318 31.38 -7.96 8.70
CA ASN A 318 31.43 -8.20 10.15
C ASN A 318 32.39 -9.28 10.67
N THR A 319 33.31 -9.82 9.86
CA THR A 319 34.29 -10.84 10.31
C THR A 319 35.74 -10.36 10.37
N GLY A 320 36.02 -9.12 9.99
CA GLY A 320 37.40 -8.59 9.90
C GLY A 320 37.85 -7.69 11.05
N LYS A 321 37.55 -7.99 12.33
CA LYS A 321 38.09 -7.15 13.43
C LYS A 321 38.11 -7.78 14.83
N ILE A 322 38.40 -9.07 14.97
CA ILE A 322 38.78 -9.65 16.27
C ILE A 322 39.86 -10.71 16.04
N LEU A 323 41.12 -10.29 15.95
CA LEU A 323 42.31 -11.10 16.22
C LEU A 323 43.55 -10.21 16.04
N ASN A 324 43.93 -9.51 17.10
CA ASN A 324 45.30 -9.12 17.44
C ASN A 324 45.26 -8.20 18.65
N MET A 325 45.41 -8.77 19.84
CA MET A 325 46.01 -8.12 21.02
C MET A 325 46.06 -9.15 22.15
N LYS A 326 47.10 -9.99 22.15
CA LYS A 326 47.71 -10.63 23.33
C LYS A 326 49.09 -11.13 22.92
N GLN A 327 50.10 -10.30 23.12
CA GLN A 327 51.49 -10.67 23.38
C GLN A 327 52.30 -9.40 23.66
N SER A 328 52.45 -9.07 24.94
CA SER A 328 53.62 -8.52 25.64
C SER A 328 53.19 -8.13 27.05
#